data_AF-A0A653K3L7-F1
#
_entry.id   AF-A0A653K3L7-F1
#
_cell.length_a   1.000
_cell.length_b   1.000
_cell.length_c   1.000
_cell.angle_alpha   90.00
_cell.angle_beta   90.00
_cell.angle_gamma   90.00
#
_symmetry.space_group_name_H-M   'P 1'
#
loop_
_entity.id
_entity.type
_entity.pdbx_description
1 polymer ?
#
loop_
_entity_poly.entity_id
_entity_poly.type
_entity_poly.pdbx_seq_one_letter_code
_entity_poly.pdbx_strand_id
1 'polypeptide(L)'
;MSNSYEIRTLSDLLKVPSDRLHDCMAELADAITIFKAERELLEVETDLEFITWHDDNKTDQSHSFYFDDGKELRFDFKADAEG
;
A
#
# COMPACT_ATOMS: atom_id res chain seq x y z
N MET A 1 -4.32 17.59 2.74
CA MET A 1 -5.54 16.82 2.38
C MET A 1 -5.06 15.41 2.13
N SER A 2 -5.70 14.39 2.69
CA SER A 2 -5.37 13.00 2.40
C SER A 2 -6.27 12.48 1.29
N ASN A 3 -5.68 11.82 0.30
CA ASN A 3 -6.38 11.14 -0.78
C ASN A 3 -6.19 9.63 -0.62
N SER A 4 -7.16 8.85 -1.07
CA SER A 4 -7.05 7.39 -1.07
C SER A 4 -7.28 6.87 -2.48
N TYR A 5 -6.41 5.98 -2.93
CA TYR A 5 -6.47 5.39 -4.26
C TYR A 5 -6.55 3.87 -4.13
N GLU A 6 -7.69 3.29 -4.49
CA GLU A 6 -7.83 1.83 -4.63
C GLU A 6 -7.13 1.39 -5.92
N ILE A 7 -6.19 0.44 -5.79
CA ILE A 7 -5.37 -0.11 -6.87
C ILE A 7 -5.67 -1.60 -6.94
N ARG A 8 -6.59 -1.93 -7.85
CA ARG A 8 -7.00 -3.30 -8.17
C ARG A 8 -6.44 -3.75 -9.52
N THR A 9 -6.22 -2.80 -10.41
CA THR A 9 -5.68 -3.00 -11.76
C THR A 9 -4.64 -1.94 -12.09
N LEU A 10 -3.80 -2.18 -13.10
CA LEU A 10 -2.86 -1.17 -13.60
C LEU A 10 -3.55 0.11 -14.11
N SER A 11 -4.81 0.02 -14.54
CA SER A 11 -5.57 1.19 -15.00
C SER A 11 -5.94 2.13 -13.85
N ASP A 12 -6.00 1.63 -12.61
CA ASP A 12 -6.30 2.46 -11.45
C ASP A 12 -5.16 3.43 -11.12
N LEU A 13 -3.93 3.12 -11.54
CA LEU A 13 -2.78 4.03 -11.42
C LEU A 13 -2.97 5.32 -12.23
N LEU A 14 -3.84 5.32 -13.24
CA LEU A 14 -4.17 6.54 -14.00
C LEU A 14 -4.99 7.55 -13.19
N LYS A 15 -5.58 7.12 -12.05
CA LYS A 15 -6.29 7.99 -11.11
C LYS A 15 -5.33 8.72 -10.16
N VAL A 16 -4.11 8.22 -10.02
CA VAL A 16 -3.06 8.84 -9.20
C VAL A 16 -2.50 10.06 -9.95
N PRO A 17 -2.40 11.24 -9.29
CA PRO A 17 -1.76 12.41 -9.87
C PRO A 17 -0.34 12.10 -10.37
N SER A 18 0.02 12.60 -11.55
CA SER A 18 1.29 12.25 -12.21
C SER A 18 2.53 12.63 -11.39
N ASP A 19 2.45 13.70 -10.60
CA ASP A 19 3.49 14.16 -9.68
C ASP A 19 3.65 13.27 -8.45
N ARG A 20 2.66 12.43 -8.16
CA ARG A 20 2.64 11.51 -7.01
C ARG A 20 2.78 10.04 -7.40
N LEU A 21 2.82 9.74 -8.69
CA LEU A 21 2.92 8.37 -9.19
C LEU A 21 4.23 7.70 -8.74
N HIS A 22 5.33 8.46 -8.65
CA HIS A 22 6.60 7.89 -8.20
C HIS A 22 6.53 7.45 -6.73
N ASP A 23 6.01 8.30 -5.85
CA ASP A 23 5.82 8.01 -4.42
C ASP A 23 4.89 6.79 -4.26
N CYS A 24 3.75 6.80 -4.96
CA CYS A 24 2.80 5.69 -4.97
C CYS A 24 3.49 4.35 -5.29
N MET A 25 4.30 4.31 -6.36
CA MET A 25 4.98 3.09 -6.78
C MET A 25 6.09 2.67 -5.82
N ALA A 26 6.79 3.62 -5.20
CA ALA A 26 7.83 3.34 -4.21
C ALA A 26 7.22 2.73 -2.94
N GLU A 27 6.19 3.37 -2.39
CA GLU A 27 5.50 2.91 -1.19
C GLU A 27 4.79 1.56 -1.42
N LEU A 28 4.18 1.35 -2.59
CA LEU A 28 3.63 0.04 -2.95
C LEU A 28 4.71 -1.05 -3.02
N ALA A 29 5.91 -0.74 -3.50
CA ALA A 29 7.00 -1.71 -3.56
C ALA A 29 7.45 -2.11 -2.14
N ASP A 30 7.57 -1.15 -1.23
CA ASP A 30 7.89 -1.39 0.19
C ASP A 30 6.80 -2.24 0.85
N ALA A 31 5.53 -1.84 0.67
CA ALA A 31 4.39 -2.50 1.27
C ALA A 31 4.23 -3.96 0.78
N ILE A 32 4.41 -4.21 -0.52
CA ILE A 32 4.42 -5.59 -1.09
C ILE A 32 5.60 -6.41 -0.54
N THR A 33 6.76 -5.79 -0.33
CA THR A 33 7.94 -6.48 0.22
C THR A 33 7.67 -6.95 1.65
N ILE A 34 7.06 -6.08 2.48
CA ILE A 34 6.65 -6.42 3.85
C ILE A 34 5.61 -7.54 3.82
N PHE A 35 4.58 -7.41 3.00
CA PHE A 35 3.54 -8.42 2.88
C PHE A 35 4.08 -9.79 2.46
N LYS A 36 5.04 -9.84 1.52
CA LYS A 36 5.72 -11.09 1.14
C LYS A 36 6.46 -11.72 2.32
N ALA A 37 7.23 -10.92 3.06
CA ALA A 37 7.95 -11.41 4.23
C ALA A 37 6.99 -11.95 5.31
N GLU A 38 5.86 -11.29 5.53
CA GLU A 38 4.84 -11.75 6.47
C GLU A 38 4.14 -13.04 6.02
N ARG A 39 3.80 -13.17 4.72
CA ARG A 39 3.24 -14.43 4.19
C ARG A 39 4.19 -15.60 4.41
N GLU A 40 5.48 -15.40 4.15
CA GLU A 40 6.51 -16.42 4.36
C GLU A 40 6.66 -16.79 5.84
N LEU A 41 6.58 -15.81 6.74
CA LEU A 41 6.71 -16.04 8.19
C LEU A 41 5.49 -16.72 8.81
N LEU A 42 4.29 -16.36 8.35
CA LEU A 42 3.03 -16.78 8.96
C LEU A 42 2.35 -17.96 8.24
N GLU A 43 2.97 -18.49 7.18
CA GLU A 43 2.42 -19.56 6.32
C GLU A 43 1.00 -19.23 5.81
N VAL A 44 0.77 -17.96 5.47
CA VAL A 44 -0.55 -17.47 5.06
C VAL A 44 -0.75 -17.67 3.55
N GLU A 45 -1.72 -18.52 3.20
CA GLU A 45 -2.05 -18.89 1.81
C GLU A 45 -3.07 -17.97 1.12
N THR A 46 -3.63 -16.95 1.78
CA THR A 46 -4.64 -16.07 1.15
C THR A 46 -4.05 -15.18 0.04
N ASP A 47 -4.86 -14.96 -1.00
CA ASP A 47 -4.50 -14.12 -2.13
C ASP A 47 -4.88 -12.66 -1.88
N LEU A 48 -3.97 -11.76 -2.24
CA LEU A 48 -4.19 -10.32 -2.19
C LEU A 48 -5.09 -9.90 -3.36
N GLU A 49 -6.24 -9.30 -3.07
CA GLU A 49 -7.22 -8.87 -4.08
C GLU A 49 -6.92 -7.45 -4.58
N PHE A 50 -6.70 -6.51 -3.66
CA PHE A 50 -6.36 -5.12 -4.01
C PHE A 50 -5.67 -4.39 -2.84
N ILE A 51 -5.02 -3.28 -3.17
CA ILE A 51 -4.37 -2.39 -2.20
C ILE A 51 -5.03 -1.02 -2.27
N THR A 52 -5.24 -0.37 -1.12
CA THR A 52 -5.52 1.06 -1.07
C THR A 52 -4.27 1.80 -0.62
N TRP A 53 -3.79 2.73 -1.44
CA TRP A 53 -2.75 3.67 -1.06
C TRP A 53 -3.37 4.93 -0.47
N HIS A 54 -2.97 5.30 0.74
CA HIS A 54 -3.42 6.49 1.44
C HIS A 54 -2.34 7.58 1.35
N ASP A 55 -2.50 8.44 0.36
CA ASP A 55 -1.62 9.58 0.13
C ASP A 55 -1.95 10.72 1.09
N ASP A 56 -1.07 11.01 2.02
CA ASP A 56 -1.19 12.14 2.95
C ASP A 56 -0.46 13.42 2.50
N ASN A 57 0.14 13.41 1.30
CA ASN A 57 1.08 14.40 0.75
C ASN A 57 2.37 14.59 1.56
N LYS A 58 2.76 13.58 2.33
CA LYS A 58 4.04 13.52 3.05
C LYS A 58 4.72 12.18 2.72
N THR A 59 5.73 11.85 3.50
CA THR A 59 6.49 10.60 3.45
C THR A 59 5.95 9.53 4.41
N ASP A 60 4.85 9.81 5.14
CA ASP A 60 4.21 8.80 5.97
C ASP A 60 3.48 7.81 5.03
N GLN A 61 3.84 6.53 5.11
CA GLN A 61 3.23 5.50 4.28
C GLN A 61 1.99 4.95 4.96
N SER A 62 0.89 4.82 4.24
CA SER A 62 -0.31 4.19 4.76
C SER A 62 -0.99 3.35 3.68
N HIS A 63 -1.20 2.07 4.00
CA HIS A 63 -1.73 1.09 3.06
C HIS A 63 -2.73 0.17 3.73
N SER A 64 -3.85 -0.10 3.05
CA SER A 64 -4.74 -1.21 3.38
C SER A 64 -4.63 -2.29 2.31
N PHE A 65 -4.42 -3.53 2.74
CA PHE A 65 -4.39 -4.74 1.94
C PHE A 65 -5.67 -5.52 2.16
N TYR A 66 -6.32 -5.92 1.07
CA TYR A 66 -7.59 -6.64 1.10
C TYR A 66 -7.44 -8.02 0.48
N PHE A 67 -7.92 -9.02 1.20
CA PHE A 67 -7.71 -10.43 0.88
C PHE A 67 -9.00 -11.10 0.40
N ASP A 68 -8.87 -12.15 -0.41
CA ASP A 68 -9.99 -12.92 -0.95
C ASP A 68 -10.87 -13.58 0.12
N ASP A 69 -10.30 -13.85 1.30
CA ASP A 69 -11.00 -14.39 2.46
C ASP A 69 -11.78 -13.31 3.27
N GLY A 70 -11.79 -12.07 2.78
CA GLY A 70 -12.49 -10.93 3.36
C GLY A 70 -11.75 -10.25 4.50
N LYS A 71 -10.50 -10.62 4.78
CA LYS A 71 -9.66 -9.91 5.76
C LYS A 71 -9.09 -8.62 5.19
N GLU A 72 -8.79 -7.69 6.09
CA GLU A 72 -8.07 -6.46 5.83
C GLU A 72 -6.84 -6.39 6.73
N LEU A 73 -5.71 -5.97 6.18
CA LEU A 73 -4.52 -5.63 6.94
C LEU A 73 -4.12 -4.19 6.62
N ARG A 74 -4.01 -3.37 7.66
CA ARG A 74 -3.63 -1.97 7.52
C ARG A 74 -2.26 -1.73 8.12
N PHE A 75 -1.41 -1.04 7.36
CA PHE A 75 -0.11 -0.57 7.81
C PHE A 75 -0.08 0.95 7.78
N ASP A 76 0.46 1.53 8.83
CA ASP A 76 0.77 2.96 8.91
C ASP A 76 2.23 3.07 9.36
N PHE A 77 3.12 3.44 8.43
CA PHE A 77 4.52 3.73 8.72
C PHE A 77 4.70 5.23 8.76
N LYS A 78 5.21 5.74 9.88
CA LYS A 78 5.68 7.12 9.91
C LYS A 78 7.10 7.14 9.40
N ALA A 79 7.41 8.04 8.48
CA ALA A 79 8.80 8.33 8.21
C ALA A 79 9.40 8.83 9.53
N ASP A 80 10.41 8.13 10.06
CA ASP A 80 11.11 8.60 11.25
C ASP A 80 11.55 10.04 11.00
N ALA A 81 11.15 10.95 11.89
CA ALA A 81 11.68 12.30 11.89
C ALA A 81 13.18 12.17 12.18
N GLU A 82 14.00 12.18 11.14
CA GLU A 82 15.45 12.24 11.27
C GLU A 82 15.80 13.42 12.20
N GLY A 83 16.39 13.08 13.35
CA GLY A 83 16.99 14.01 14.30
C GLY A 83 18.49 13.85 14.34
#